data_AF-A0A953VZ86-F1
#
_entry.id   AF-A0A953VZ86-F1
#
_cell.length_a   1.000
_cell.length_b   1.000
_cell.length_c   1.000
_cell.angle_alpha   90.00
_cell.angle_beta   90.00
_cell.angle_gamma   90.00
#
_symmetry.space_group_name_H-M   'P 1'
#
loop_
_entity.id
_entity.type
_entity.pdbx_description
1 polymer ?
#
loop_
_entity_poly.entity_id
_entity_poly.type
_entity_poly.pdbx_seq_one_letter_code
_entity_poly.pdbx_strand_id
1 'polypeptide(L)'
;MSRQADHRITLRLKPDEYAQITAKAGDIPLSTFIRQTALGASANTRAKPQRRVTLETALAAQLLARLGQHDLIQDFKAAAKDVEDGTLDTDDARLLRIDACHAMLSDIRALLMEALGRSGS
;
A
#
# COMPACT_ATOMS: atom_id res chain seq x y z
N MET A 1 3.40 35.67 11.32
CA MET A 1 2.89 35.57 9.93
C MET A 1 1.46 35.07 9.99
N SER A 2 0.49 35.87 9.56
CA SER A 2 -0.92 35.44 9.55
C SER A 2 -1.06 34.25 8.59
N ARG A 3 -1.55 33.13 9.10
CA ARG A 3 -1.85 31.94 8.30
C ARG A 3 -3.08 32.30 7.46
N GLN A 4 -2.86 32.74 6.22
CA GLN A 4 -3.95 33.12 5.32
C GLN A 4 -4.85 31.88 5.15
N ALA A 5 -6.14 32.03 5.45
CA ALA A 5 -7.07 30.91 5.41
C ALA A 5 -7.24 30.42 3.96
N ASP A 6 -7.14 29.12 3.75
CA ASP A 6 -7.45 28.51 2.46
C ASP A 6 -8.92 28.76 2.11
N HIS A 7 -9.19 29.27 0.91
CA HIS A 7 -10.55 29.50 0.42
C HIS A 7 -11.11 28.23 -0.23
N ARG A 8 -12.32 27.81 0.16
CA ARG A 8 -13.01 26.66 -0.44
C ARG A 8 -13.85 27.10 -1.65
N ILE A 9 -13.69 26.39 -2.76
CA ILE A 9 -14.54 26.52 -3.95
C ILE A 9 -15.50 25.33 -3.96
N THR A 10 -16.80 25.58 -4.07
CA THR A 10 -17.83 24.55 -4.24
C THR A 10 -18.41 24.66 -5.64
N LEU A 11 -18.39 23.57 -6.40
CA LEU A 11 -18.92 23.51 -7.76
C LEU A 11 -20.06 22.49 -7.81
N ARG A 12 -21.24 22.90 -8.30
CA ARG A 12 -22.34 21.97 -8.57
C ARG A 12 -22.14 21.38 -9.95
N LEU A 13 -22.04 20.05 -10.00
CA LEU A 13 -21.88 19.29 -11.24
C LEU A 13 -23.10 18.39 -11.45
N LYS A 14 -23.56 18.29 -12.68
CA LYS A 14 -24.50 17.24 -13.08
C LYS A 14 -23.80 15.87 -13.04
N PRO A 15 -24.54 14.76 -12.92
CA PRO A 15 -23.95 13.41 -12.90
C PRO A 15 -23.02 13.14 -14.10
N ASP A 16 -23.44 13.56 -15.29
CA ASP A 16 -22.67 13.36 -16.53
C ASP A 16 -21.35 14.17 -16.53
N GLU A 17 -21.39 15.40 -16.03
CA GLU A 17 -20.21 16.28 -15.92
C GLU A 17 -19.23 15.72 -14.88
N TYR A 18 -19.74 15.21 -13.76
CA TYR A 18 -18.92 14.56 -12.74
C TYR A 18 -18.23 13.30 -13.27
N ALA A 19 -18.95 12.47 -14.03
CA ALA A 19 -18.38 11.27 -14.65
C ALA A 19 -17.27 11.63 -15.65
N GLN A 20 -17.49 12.64 -16.51
CA GLN A 20 -16.49 13.10 -17.46
C GLN A 20 -15.22 13.63 -16.78
N ILE A 21 -15.37 14.42 -15.71
CA ILE A 21 -14.21 14.96 -14.98
C ILE A 21 -13.47 13.83 -14.25
N THR A 22 -14.20 12.87 -13.68
CA THR A 22 -13.60 11.71 -12.99
C THR A 22 -12.81 10.84 -13.96
N ALA A 23 -13.35 10.60 -15.16
CA ALA A 23 -12.65 9.86 -16.21
C ALA A 23 -11.38 10.58 -16.67
N LYS A 24 -11.43 11.91 -16.82
CA LYS A 24 -10.25 12.73 -17.19
C LYS A 24 -9.20 12.80 -16.08
N ALA A 25 -9.62 12.75 -14.81
CA ALA A 25 -8.71 12.79 -13.67
C ALA A 25 -7.92 11.48 -13.47
N GLY A 26 -8.48 10.34 -13.87
CA GLY A 26 -7.84 9.03 -13.73
C GLY A 26 -7.46 8.73 -12.28
N ASP A 27 -6.17 8.46 -12.05
CA ASP A 27 -5.61 8.15 -10.72
C ASP A 27 -5.33 9.38 -9.84
N ILE A 28 -5.47 10.59 -10.38
CA ILE A 28 -5.21 11.84 -9.67
C ILE A 28 -6.47 12.26 -8.88
N PRO A 29 -6.33 12.73 -7.62
CA PRO A 29 -7.46 13.29 -6.89
C PRO A 29 -8.15 14.41 -7.67
N LEU A 30 -9.48 14.38 -7.73
CA LEU A 30 -10.30 15.31 -8.53
C LEU A 30 -9.97 16.79 -8.24
N SER A 31 -9.71 17.13 -6.98
CA SER A 31 -9.35 18.49 -6.55
C SER A 31 -7.99 18.94 -7.10
N THR A 32 -7.02 18.02 -7.20
CA THR A 32 -5.71 18.25 -7.79
C THR A 32 -5.84 18.42 -9.30
N PHE A 33 -6.60 17.54 -9.96
CA PHE A 33 -6.88 17.63 -11.39
C PHE A 33 -7.53 18.97 -11.74
N ILE A 34 -8.63 19.34 -11.05
CA ILE A 34 -9.33 20.62 -11.27
C ILE A 34 -8.40 21.81 -11.05
N ARG A 35 -7.59 21.78 -9.99
CA ARG A 35 -6.62 22.85 -9.69
C ARG A 35 -5.56 22.99 -10.79
N GLN A 36 -5.00 21.87 -11.27
CA GLN A 36 -4.02 21.88 -12.36
C GLN A 36 -4.64 22.41 -13.65
N THR A 37 -5.86 21.99 -13.98
CA THR A 37 -6.56 22.48 -15.17
C THR A 37 -6.90 23.97 -15.09
N ALA A 38 -7.24 24.49 -13.90
CA ALA A 38 -7.67 25.88 -13.73
C ALA A 38 -6.51 26.87 -13.52
N LEU A 39 -5.43 26.45 -12.84
CA LEU A 39 -4.31 27.33 -12.45
C LEU A 39 -3.02 27.05 -13.23
N GLY A 40 -2.97 26.01 -14.07
CA GLY A 40 -1.81 25.67 -14.90
C GLY A 40 -0.52 25.43 -14.11
N ALA A 41 0.62 25.78 -14.72
CA ALA A 41 1.96 25.59 -14.13
C ALA A 41 2.24 26.45 -12.88
N SER A 42 1.38 27.44 -12.58
CA SER A 42 1.49 28.30 -11.39
C SER A 42 0.91 27.67 -10.12
N ALA A 43 0.28 26.49 -10.23
CA ALA A 43 -0.15 25.71 -9.07
C ALA A 43 1.08 25.13 -8.36
N ASN A 44 1.65 25.88 -7.41
CA ASN A 44 2.62 25.37 -6.45
C ASN A 44 2.08 24.03 -5.91
N THR A 45 2.75 22.93 -6.31
CA THR A 45 2.26 21.58 -6.08
C THR A 45 2.31 21.34 -4.58
N ARG A 46 1.16 21.45 -3.91
CA ARG A 46 1.03 20.99 -2.53
C ARG A 46 1.39 19.50 -2.50
N ALA A 47 1.98 19.07 -1.39
CA ALA A 47 2.57 17.74 -1.15
C ALA A 47 1.94 16.61 -1.96
N LYS A 48 2.82 15.82 -2.59
CA LYS A 48 2.57 14.64 -3.44
C LYS A 48 1.16 14.06 -3.24
N PRO A 49 0.29 14.06 -4.28
CA PRO A 49 -1.06 13.54 -4.13
C PRO A 49 -0.98 12.09 -3.63
N GLN A 50 -1.64 11.81 -2.51
CA GLN A 50 -1.78 10.43 -2.05
C GLN A 50 -2.56 9.67 -3.12
N ARG A 51 -1.93 8.63 -3.67
CA ARG A 51 -2.54 7.73 -4.66
C ARG A 51 -3.86 7.20 -4.10
N ARG A 52 -4.93 7.25 -4.88
CA ARG A 52 -6.20 6.63 -4.48
C ARG A 52 -5.97 5.14 -4.26
N VAL A 53 -6.35 4.65 -3.09
CA VAL A 53 -6.38 3.20 -2.81
C VAL A 53 -7.43 2.60 -3.73
N THR A 54 -7.00 1.76 -4.68
CA THR A 54 -7.91 1.04 -5.57
C THR A 54 -8.47 -0.18 -4.87
N LEU A 55 -9.62 -0.68 -5.33
CA LEU A 55 -10.26 -1.87 -4.76
C LEU A 55 -9.32 -3.10 -4.76
N GLU A 56 -8.48 -3.22 -5.79
CA GLU A 56 -7.45 -4.25 -5.91
C GLU A 56 -6.40 -4.16 -4.80
N THR A 57 -5.93 -2.95 -4.47
CA THR A 57 -4.97 -2.76 -3.38
C THR A 57 -5.53 -3.11 -2.01
N ALA A 58 -6.84 -2.91 -1.79
CA ALA A 58 -7.51 -3.30 -0.55
C ALA A 58 -7.68 -4.83 -0.44
N LEU A 59 -8.03 -5.50 -1.54
CA LEU A 59 -8.15 -6.97 -1.58
C LEU A 59 -6.81 -7.67 -1.37
N ALA A 60 -5.73 -7.16 -1.99
CA ALA A 60 -4.39 -7.67 -1.78
C ALA A 60 -3.93 -7.51 -0.32
N ALA A 61 -4.23 -6.38 0.32
CA ALA A 61 -3.93 -6.16 1.74
C ALA A 61 -4.72 -7.12 2.67
N GLN A 62 -5.97 -7.43 2.34
CA GLN A 62 -6.78 -8.39 3.11
C GLN A 62 -6.30 -9.83 2.95
N LEU A 63 -5.92 -10.23 1.73
CA LEU A 63 -5.29 -11.52 1.45
C LEU A 63 -3.99 -11.70 2.25
N LEU A 64 -3.16 -10.65 2.33
CA LEU A 64 -1.94 -10.64 3.16
C LEU A 64 -2.22 -10.78 4.65
N ALA A 65 -3.22 -10.05 5.16
CA ALA A 65 -3.59 -10.14 6.57
C ALA A 65 -4.06 -11.56 6.92
N ARG A 66 -4.83 -12.19 6.03
CA ARG A 66 -5.29 -13.58 6.19
C ARG A 66 -4.15 -14.59 6.10
N LEU A 67 -3.22 -14.41 5.15
CA LEU A 67 -2.06 -15.28 5.02
C LEU A 67 -1.16 -15.19 6.25
N GLY A 68 -0.87 -13.97 6.74
CA GLY A 68 -0.04 -13.78 7.95
C GLY A 68 -0.70 -14.28 9.25
N GLN A 69 -2.03 -14.41 9.27
CA GLN A 69 -2.79 -14.99 10.40
C GLN A 69 -2.96 -16.50 10.32
N HIS A 70 -2.46 -17.15 9.26
CA HIS A 70 -2.60 -18.59 9.11
C HIS A 70 -1.77 -19.32 10.16
N ASP A 71 -2.38 -20.29 10.85
CA ASP A 71 -1.77 -21.01 11.97
C ASP A 71 -0.43 -21.65 11.59
N LEU A 72 -0.33 -22.24 10.40
CA LEU A 72 0.94 -22.78 9.86
C LEU A 72 2.10 -21.76 9.80
N ILE A 73 1.83 -20.48 9.56
CA ILE A 73 2.88 -19.44 9.53
C ILE A 73 3.27 -19.02 10.95
N GLN A 74 2.34 -19.08 11.90
CA GLN A 74 2.61 -18.78 13.31
C GLN A 74 3.37 -19.92 13.97
N ASP A 75 2.94 -21.17 13.76
CA ASP A 75 3.61 -22.37 14.25
C ASP A 75 5.03 -22.47 13.68
N PHE A 76 5.19 -22.10 12.41
CA PHE A 76 6.49 -22.03 11.76
C PHE A 76 7.40 -20.94 12.36
N LYS A 77 6.87 -19.75 12.64
CA LYS A 77 7.63 -18.69 13.33
C LYS A 77 8.03 -19.07 14.75
N ALA A 78 7.15 -19.75 15.47
CA ALA A 78 7.45 -20.28 16.79
C ALA A 78 8.58 -21.32 16.71
N ALA A 79 8.48 -22.27 15.77
CA ALA A 79 9.53 -23.27 15.54
C ALA A 79 10.87 -22.65 15.12
N ALA A 80 10.87 -21.61 14.28
CA ALA A 80 12.08 -20.87 13.92
C ALA A 80 12.73 -20.21 15.15
N LYS A 81 11.90 -19.62 16.00
CA LYS A 81 12.36 -18.94 17.22
C LYS A 81 12.90 -19.92 18.27
N ASP A 82 12.23 -21.05 18.46
CA ASP A 82 12.68 -22.09 19.41
C ASP A 82 14.05 -22.68 19.01
N VAL A 83 14.34 -22.68 17.70
CA VAL A 83 15.63 -23.05 17.11
C VAL A 83 16.68 -21.95 17.32
N GLU A 84 16.35 -20.67 17.08
CA GLU A 84 17.24 -19.53 17.38
C GLU A 84 17.60 -19.45 18.87
N ASP A 85 16.63 -19.72 19.75
CA ASP A 85 16.80 -19.69 21.21
C ASP A 85 17.56 -20.94 21.73
N GLY A 86 17.94 -21.88 20.85
CA GLY A 86 18.75 -23.06 21.17
C GLY A 86 18.02 -24.10 22.02
N THR A 87 16.69 -24.06 22.04
CA THR A 87 15.85 -24.93 22.89
C THR A 87 15.43 -26.24 22.24
N LEU A 88 15.65 -26.39 20.92
CA LEU A 88 15.42 -27.64 20.18
C LEU A 88 16.73 -28.22 19.65
N ASP A 89 16.96 -29.52 19.87
CA ASP A 89 17.99 -30.29 19.16
C ASP A 89 17.61 -30.33 17.68
N THR A 90 18.27 -29.50 16.87
CA THR A 90 17.83 -29.21 15.51
C THR A 90 18.78 -29.86 14.51
N ASP A 91 18.29 -30.86 13.79
CA ASP A 91 18.95 -31.37 12.58
C ASP A 91 19.15 -30.22 11.59
N ASP A 92 20.34 -30.10 10.98
CA ASP A 92 20.69 -29.09 9.97
C ASP A 92 19.65 -29.02 8.82
N ALA A 93 19.01 -30.14 8.49
CA ALA A 93 17.97 -30.23 7.48
C ALA A 93 16.66 -29.49 7.86
N ARG A 94 16.39 -29.28 9.15
CA ARG A 94 15.23 -28.52 9.64
C ARG A 94 15.52 -27.02 9.64
N LEU A 95 16.71 -26.61 10.06
CA LEU A 95 17.20 -25.23 9.93
C LEU A 95 17.10 -24.74 8.48
N LEU A 96 17.56 -25.56 7.53
CA LEU A 96 17.54 -25.22 6.12
C LEU A 96 16.11 -25.06 5.54
N ARG A 97 15.16 -25.85 6.04
CA ARG A 97 13.73 -25.72 5.68
C ARG A 97 13.10 -24.47 6.28
N ILE A 98 13.56 -24.07 7.46
CA ILE A 98 13.13 -22.84 8.11
C ILE A 98 13.62 -21.63 7.31
N ASP A 99 14.90 -21.59 6.97
CA ASP A 99 15.45 -20.50 6.17
C ASP A 99 14.76 -20.38 4.79
N ALA A 100 14.50 -21.52 4.13
CA ALA A 100 13.81 -21.55 2.85
C ALA A 100 12.37 -21.00 2.93
N CYS A 101 11.65 -21.31 4.01
CA CYS A 101 10.30 -20.77 4.23
C CYS A 101 10.33 -19.28 4.57
N HIS A 102 11.32 -18.82 5.35
CA HIS A 102 11.49 -17.41 5.66
C HIS A 102 11.80 -16.60 4.38
N ALA A 103 12.66 -17.12 3.51
CA ALA A 103 12.95 -16.56 2.20
C ALA A 103 11.69 -16.48 1.33
N MET A 104 10.92 -17.58 1.22
CA MET A 104 9.67 -17.60 0.45
C MET A 104 8.64 -16.57 0.95
N LEU A 105 8.47 -16.44 2.27
CA LEU A 105 7.56 -15.45 2.86
C LEU A 105 8.04 -14.01 2.61
N SER A 106 9.34 -13.77 2.65
CA SER A 106 9.95 -12.48 2.31
C SER A 106 9.74 -12.12 0.85
N ASP A 107 9.90 -13.07 -0.07
CA ASP A 107 9.71 -12.87 -1.52
C ASP A 107 8.25 -12.58 -1.85
N ILE A 108 7.31 -13.34 -1.26
CA ILE A 108 5.87 -13.09 -1.41
C ILE A 108 5.53 -11.68 -0.90
N ARG A 109 6.09 -11.27 0.24
CA ARG A 109 5.90 -9.91 0.77
C ARG A 109 6.47 -8.85 -0.17
N ALA A 110 7.65 -9.07 -0.74
CA ALA A 110 8.31 -8.12 -1.64
C ALA A 110 7.51 -7.92 -2.94
N LEU A 111 7.13 -9.02 -3.60
CA LEU A 111 6.31 -9.02 -4.81
C LEU A 111 4.97 -8.31 -4.60
N LEU A 112 4.36 -8.49 -3.43
CA LEU A 112 3.09 -7.85 -3.12
C LEU A 112 3.25 -6.37 -2.76
N MET A 113 4.33 -5.98 -2.07
CA MET A 113 4.63 -4.56 -1.82
C MET A 113 4.94 -3.81 -3.12
N GLU A 114 5.59 -4.46 -4.08
CA GLU A 114 5.80 -3.97 -5.45
C GLU A 114 4.46 -3.83 -6.20
N ALA A 115 3.62 -4.86 -6.18
CA ALA A 115 2.28 -4.82 -6.78
C ALA A 115 1.38 -3.72 -6.18
N LEU A 116 1.53 -3.44 -4.89
CA LEU A 116 0.82 -2.36 -4.18
C LEU A 116 1.44 -0.97 -4.41
N GLY A 117 2.55 -0.87 -5.15
CA GLY A 117 3.26 0.39 -5.39
C GLY A 117 3.91 0.98 -4.14
N ARG A 118 4.18 0.15 -3.13
CA ARG A 118 4.95 0.48 -1.92
C ARG A 118 6.33 -0.16 -2.01
N SER A 119 7.13 0.22 -3.00
CA SER A 119 8.56 -0.09 -2.95
C SER A 119 9.15 0.64 -1.72
N GLY A 120 9.76 -0.11 -0.81
CA GLY A 120 10.34 0.42 0.43
C GLY A 120 11.22 1.64 0.17
N SER A 121 10.93 2.72 0.89
CA SER A 121 11.84 3.80 1.24
C SER A 121 12.07 3.74 2.75
#